data_AF-A0A2R3Z1E5-F1
#
_entry.id   AF-A0A2R3Z1E5-F1
#
_cell.length_a   1.000
_cell.length_b   1.000
_cell.length_c   1.000
_cell.angle_alpha   90.00
_cell.angle_beta   90.00
_cell.angle_gamma   90.00
#
_symmetry.space_group_name_H-M   'P 1'
#
loop_
_entity.id
_entity.type
_entity.pdbx_description
1 polymer ?
#
loop_
_entity_poly.entity_id
_entity_poly.type
_entity_poly.pdbx_seq_one_letter_code
_entity_poly.pdbx_strand_id
1 'polypeptide(L)'
;MRNLFPGILLFLSLLFSNTVFAQSSLCKDIQPFCAGDQRLTFPNSNSTNSNQDNGEVGPAYGCLEQQYYPAWFYLQIEDPGDLTFTISQYTNPDLTGSPLDVDFVVWGPFNVGDDFCNALTEDKIVDCSYLPDAVETMQITGARANEIYIVVITNFEKLPGYIGLQQTDSGEGFGSTDCSILDKSLGDFIPVCGADEYELNGYTDEAGSYEWYKKNPATGQYEKIPGADGPQLVVTESGDYKLVVADALGENKEEDEVTVTFYDIPEIGEASDVFICNETAETVDLTTNAPALIAPNPNPSEYEVVYFQNEEDLQNNIPISNPDSFPFTAGKEIFARVKHIEGGCLSNSVSFKMDSFNLPDFSLDEKTYFCLDANDNLIAPVRIGKDLGADYEYEWTFDGNQVQGPILTLSDFPGSGSIDLKITHKITGCTLNLSTLPVKIYSPADLTIEVAGSDFGDGYSLTAATVEAKPNPDAIYAYRLDDGNWQESNIFKEVAAGNHSISAREIHGCGAVTSENIFLVGYPRYFSPNSDGYNDSWKILNNDQITIKSLYIFDRYGKLLKQLGRNKGWDGTFNGKPLPADDYWFRIEFVEEKTGKVSSYSANFSLIR
;
A
#
# COMPACT_ATOMS: atom_id res chain seq x y z
N MET A 1 55.62 -26.25 25.49
CA MET A 1 55.97 -26.98 24.26
C MET A 1 55.03 -26.53 23.15
N ARG A 2 55.50 -25.60 22.32
CA ARG A 2 55.24 -25.38 20.88
C ARG A 2 55.57 -23.92 20.58
N ASN A 3 56.65 -23.75 19.82
CA ASN A 3 57.25 -22.47 19.48
C ASN A 3 56.35 -21.73 18.48
N LEU A 4 56.08 -20.46 18.77
CA LEU A 4 55.71 -19.47 17.75
C LEU A 4 57.02 -18.91 17.15
N PHE A 5 57.14 -18.97 15.83
CA PHE A 5 58.02 -18.11 15.06
C PHE A 5 57.12 -17.31 14.11
N PRO A 6 57.17 -15.96 14.12
CA PRO A 6 56.60 -15.18 13.03
C PRO A 6 57.64 -15.10 11.91
N GLY A 7 57.33 -15.71 10.77
CA GLY A 7 58.07 -15.51 9.54
C GLY A 7 57.73 -14.13 8.99
N ILE A 8 58.67 -13.20 9.11
CA ILE A 8 58.64 -11.91 8.42
C ILE A 8 58.92 -12.23 6.93
N LEU A 9 57.88 -12.18 6.09
CA LEU A 9 58.06 -12.08 4.64
C LEU A 9 58.54 -10.66 4.35
N LEU A 10 59.84 -10.54 4.11
CA LEU A 10 60.46 -9.32 3.61
C LEU A 10 60.10 -9.22 2.12
N PHE A 11 59.07 -8.44 1.77
CA PHE A 11 58.84 -8.02 0.39
C PHE A 11 60.02 -7.12 0.01
N LEU A 12 61.00 -7.69 -0.68
CA LEU A 12 62.06 -6.93 -1.31
C LEU A 12 61.46 -6.33 -2.58
N SER A 13 60.89 -5.12 -2.46
CA SER A 13 60.47 -4.32 -3.61
C SER A 13 61.72 -3.95 -4.41
N LEU A 14 62.08 -4.79 -5.37
CA LEU A 14 62.97 -4.40 -6.45
C LEU A 14 62.17 -3.42 -7.31
N LEU A 15 62.40 -2.13 -7.09
CA LEU A 15 62.04 -1.06 -8.01
C LEU A 15 62.78 -1.31 -9.33
N PHE A 16 62.17 -2.11 -10.21
CA PHE A 16 62.44 -2.00 -11.63
C PHE A 16 61.69 -0.76 -12.12
N SER A 17 62.44 0.27 -12.49
CA SER A 17 61.92 1.33 -13.33
C SER A 17 61.66 0.74 -14.73
N ASN A 18 60.51 0.09 -14.89
CA ASN A 18 60.01 -0.28 -16.20
C ASN A 18 59.62 1.01 -16.91
N THR A 19 60.41 1.37 -17.92
CA THR A 19 59.99 2.39 -18.88
C THR A 19 59.04 1.70 -19.85
N VAL A 20 57.74 1.75 -19.54
CA VAL A 20 56.70 1.27 -20.45
C VAL A 20 56.69 2.20 -21.66
N PHE A 21 56.95 1.67 -22.86
CA PHE A 21 56.72 2.39 -24.11
C PHE A 21 55.22 2.38 -24.44
N ALA A 22 54.43 3.11 -23.66
CA ALA A 22 52.98 3.21 -23.82
C ALA A 22 52.62 4.32 -24.81
N GLN A 23 52.65 4.06 -26.12
CA GLN A 23 52.03 4.93 -27.12
C GLN A 23 51.50 4.15 -28.31
N SER A 24 50.17 4.01 -28.37
CA SER A 24 49.51 3.62 -29.62
C SER A 24 49.26 4.84 -30.49
N SER A 25 49.55 4.70 -31.79
CA SER A 25 49.30 5.74 -32.79
C SER A 25 47.96 5.57 -33.52
N LEU A 26 47.27 4.45 -33.34
CA LEU A 26 46.01 4.11 -33.98
C LEU A 26 44.98 3.67 -32.92
N CYS A 27 43.71 3.95 -33.14
CA CYS A 27 42.64 3.59 -32.22
C CYS A 27 42.55 2.07 -32.03
N LYS A 28 42.73 1.27 -33.08
CA LYS A 28 42.67 -0.20 -32.99
C LYS A 28 43.71 -0.82 -32.04
N ASP A 29 44.79 -0.09 -31.75
CA ASP A 29 45.90 -0.55 -30.91
C ASP A 29 45.89 0.22 -29.56
N ILE A 30 44.78 0.89 -29.22
CA ILE A 30 44.60 1.70 -28.00
C ILE A 30 45.06 0.97 -26.74
N GLN A 31 45.71 1.71 -25.84
CA GLN A 31 46.31 1.13 -24.64
C GLN A 31 45.54 1.51 -23.38
N PRO A 32 45.41 0.62 -22.38
CA PRO A 32 44.85 0.98 -21.09
C PRO A 32 45.72 2.01 -20.40
N PHE A 33 45.07 2.88 -19.64
CA PHE A 33 45.71 3.86 -18.79
C PHE A 33 44.89 4.03 -17.51
N CYS A 34 45.53 3.95 -16.35
CA CYS A 34 44.97 4.50 -15.11
C CYS A 34 45.78 5.72 -14.70
N ALA A 35 45.09 6.76 -14.24
CA ALA A 35 45.68 7.92 -13.61
C ALA A 35 45.31 7.91 -12.13
N GLY A 36 46.28 7.55 -11.30
CA GLY A 36 46.22 7.80 -9.87
C GLY A 36 46.75 9.20 -9.50
N ASP A 37 47.07 9.37 -8.23
CA ASP A 37 47.75 10.56 -7.70
C ASP A 37 49.21 10.68 -8.21
N GLN A 38 49.77 9.60 -8.75
CA GLN A 38 51.08 9.57 -9.38
C GLN A 38 51.01 9.99 -10.85
N ARG A 39 51.91 10.89 -11.23
CA ARG A 39 52.04 11.39 -12.60
C ARG A 39 52.70 10.35 -13.50
N LEU A 40 52.04 10.01 -14.61
CA LEU A 40 52.66 9.25 -15.69
C LEU A 40 53.39 10.23 -16.63
N THR A 41 54.64 9.89 -16.99
CA THR A 41 55.39 10.61 -18.03
C THR A 41 55.89 9.66 -19.10
N PHE A 42 55.64 10.00 -20.37
CA PHE A 42 56.03 9.18 -21.53
C PHE A 42 56.49 10.07 -22.70
N PRO A 43 57.39 9.60 -23.59
CA PRO A 43 57.82 10.38 -24.75
C PRO A 43 56.63 10.62 -25.69
N ASN A 44 56.48 11.79 -26.31
CA ASN A 44 55.40 12.04 -27.28
C ASN A 44 55.64 11.34 -28.64
N SER A 45 54.56 11.13 -29.40
CA SER A 45 54.68 10.70 -30.79
C SER A 45 55.12 11.88 -31.66
N ASN A 46 56.02 11.62 -32.59
CA ASN A 46 56.62 12.63 -33.46
C ASN A 46 57.26 11.96 -34.69
N SER A 47 57.81 12.79 -35.58
CA SER A 47 58.42 12.35 -36.86
C SER A 47 59.57 11.33 -36.74
N THR A 48 60.14 11.14 -35.55
CA THR A 48 61.28 10.23 -35.33
C THR A 48 60.88 8.86 -34.77
N ASN A 49 59.67 8.73 -34.20
CA ASN A 49 59.23 7.51 -33.51
C ASN A 49 57.81 7.04 -33.91
N SER A 50 57.08 7.78 -34.76
CA SER A 50 55.77 7.37 -35.29
C SER A 50 55.69 7.61 -36.79
N ASN A 51 55.05 6.67 -37.49
CA ASN A 51 54.70 6.82 -38.91
C ASN A 51 53.30 7.41 -39.11
N GLN A 52 52.53 7.60 -38.04
CA GLN A 52 51.22 8.20 -38.06
C GLN A 52 51.36 9.70 -37.82
N ASP A 53 51.33 10.48 -38.89
CA ASP A 53 51.55 11.92 -38.84
C ASP A 53 50.29 12.70 -38.46
N ASN A 54 49.10 12.10 -38.58
CA ASN A 54 47.81 12.71 -38.24
C ASN A 54 46.79 11.68 -37.71
N GLY A 55 45.71 12.15 -37.08
CA GLY A 55 44.57 11.33 -36.66
C GLY A 55 43.99 10.48 -37.79
N GLU A 56 43.44 9.31 -37.44
CA GLU A 56 42.76 8.42 -38.38
C GLU A 56 41.46 9.04 -38.92
N VAL A 57 41.01 8.61 -40.09
CA VAL A 57 39.73 9.07 -40.64
C VAL A 57 38.59 8.31 -39.98
N GLY A 58 37.57 9.02 -39.49
CA GLY A 58 36.37 8.40 -38.91
C GLY A 58 35.95 9.04 -37.59
N PRO A 59 36.85 9.10 -36.58
CA PRO A 59 36.54 9.71 -35.29
C PRO A 59 36.15 11.18 -35.40
N ALA A 60 35.19 11.60 -34.60
CA ALA A 60 34.80 12.99 -34.44
C ALA A 60 35.72 13.67 -33.42
N TYR A 61 36.79 14.30 -33.89
CA TYR A 61 37.81 14.94 -33.05
C TYR A 61 37.39 16.23 -32.33
N GLY A 62 36.11 16.60 -32.42
CA GLY A 62 35.58 17.75 -31.70
C GLY A 62 36.26 19.06 -32.05
N CYS A 63 36.79 19.73 -31.03
CA CYS A 63 37.48 21.01 -31.18
C CYS A 63 38.92 20.89 -31.70
N LEU A 64 39.51 19.69 -31.76
CA LEU A 64 40.83 19.52 -32.37
C LEU A 64 40.72 19.76 -33.86
N GLU A 65 41.33 20.83 -34.37
CA GLU A 65 41.37 21.09 -35.81
C GLU A 65 42.50 20.30 -36.50
N GLN A 66 43.57 19.97 -35.77
CA GLN A 66 44.74 19.22 -36.24
C GLN A 66 45.11 18.15 -35.21
N GLN A 67 45.38 16.92 -35.66
CA GLN A 67 45.60 15.78 -34.78
C GLN A 67 46.99 15.16 -35.01
N TYR A 68 48.02 15.99 -35.00
CA TYR A 68 49.36 15.53 -35.35
C TYR A 68 49.90 14.55 -34.33
N TYR A 69 50.44 13.44 -34.84
CA TYR A 69 51.08 12.38 -34.04
C TYR A 69 50.26 12.00 -32.80
N PRO A 70 49.05 11.44 -32.98
CA PRO A 70 48.14 11.13 -31.88
C PRO A 70 48.69 9.98 -31.02
N ALA A 71 48.42 10.06 -29.72
CA ALA A 71 48.60 8.98 -28.76
C ALA A 71 47.24 8.58 -28.18
N TRP A 72 46.87 7.30 -28.34
CA TRP A 72 45.57 6.74 -27.98
C TRP A 72 45.61 5.97 -26.65
N PHE A 73 44.70 6.30 -25.74
CA PHE A 73 44.52 5.64 -24.45
C PHE A 73 43.04 5.40 -24.12
N TYR A 74 42.73 4.38 -23.33
CA TYR A 74 41.44 4.25 -22.66
C TYR A 74 41.60 4.18 -21.15
N LEU A 75 40.61 4.68 -20.42
CA LEU A 75 40.52 4.62 -18.96
C LEU A 75 39.20 3.97 -18.55
N GLN A 76 39.22 3.24 -17.43
CA GLN A 76 38.04 2.67 -16.78
C GLN A 76 37.83 3.35 -15.43
N ILE A 77 36.58 3.61 -15.07
CA ILE A 77 36.23 4.22 -13.78
C ILE A 77 36.05 3.14 -12.71
N GLU A 78 36.70 3.31 -11.55
CA GLU A 78 36.51 2.46 -10.37
C GLU A 78 35.45 3.08 -9.44
N ASP A 79 35.76 4.24 -8.85
CA ASP A 79 34.81 4.97 -8.01
C ASP A 79 34.05 6.03 -8.84
N PRO A 80 32.71 6.12 -8.69
CA PRO A 80 31.92 7.11 -9.40
C PRO A 80 32.19 8.54 -8.86
N GLY A 81 32.19 9.52 -9.76
CA GLY A 81 32.38 10.92 -9.42
C GLY A 81 32.91 11.76 -10.57
N ASP A 82 33.29 13.00 -10.26
CA ASP A 82 34.00 13.87 -11.21
C ASP A 82 35.51 13.57 -11.14
N LEU A 83 36.20 13.63 -12.29
CA LEU A 83 37.64 13.44 -12.43
C LEU A 83 38.25 14.60 -13.23
N THR A 84 39.37 15.12 -12.75
CA THR A 84 40.12 16.23 -13.34
C THR A 84 41.58 15.86 -13.55
N PHE A 85 42.01 15.82 -14.80
CA PHE A 85 43.37 15.49 -15.19
C PHE A 85 44.13 16.71 -15.68
N THR A 86 45.42 16.78 -15.36
CA THR A 86 46.36 17.70 -16.02
C THR A 86 47.15 16.95 -17.08
N ILE A 87 47.10 17.45 -18.31
CA ILE A 87 47.93 17.01 -19.43
C ILE A 87 48.99 18.07 -19.66
N SER A 88 50.24 17.69 -19.85
CA SER A 88 51.35 18.63 -20.05
C SER A 88 52.37 18.09 -21.04
N GLN A 89 53.10 18.95 -21.74
CA GLN A 89 54.16 18.51 -22.65
C GLN A 89 55.38 19.43 -22.64
N TYR A 90 56.56 18.82 -22.50
CA TYR A 90 57.84 19.52 -22.43
C TYR A 90 58.96 18.75 -23.13
N THR A 91 60.08 19.42 -23.42
CA THR A 91 61.23 18.78 -24.09
C THR A 91 61.96 17.72 -23.26
N ASN A 92 61.90 17.76 -21.93
CA ASN A 92 62.64 16.85 -21.04
C ASN A 92 61.71 15.85 -20.32
N PRO A 93 62.18 14.64 -19.98
CA PRO A 93 61.38 13.61 -19.29
C PRO A 93 60.92 13.96 -17.87
N ASP A 94 61.54 14.93 -17.22
CA ASP A 94 61.11 15.45 -15.92
C ASP A 94 60.05 16.56 -16.04
N LEU A 95 59.51 16.74 -17.25
CA LEU A 95 58.55 17.78 -17.63
C LEU A 95 59.10 19.20 -17.40
N THR A 96 60.39 19.37 -17.69
CA THR A 96 61.07 20.66 -17.70
C THR A 96 61.61 21.01 -19.10
N GLY A 97 62.17 22.21 -19.23
CA GLY A 97 62.74 22.69 -20.48
C GLY A 97 61.74 23.53 -21.27
N SER A 98 61.80 23.46 -22.60
CA SER A 98 60.89 24.23 -23.44
C SER A 98 59.48 23.63 -23.37
N PRO A 99 58.44 24.46 -23.11
CA PRO A 99 57.05 24.03 -23.22
C PRO A 99 56.73 23.70 -24.68
N LEU A 100 55.96 22.64 -24.91
CA LEU A 100 55.47 22.24 -26.22
C LEU A 100 53.95 22.15 -26.16
N ASP A 101 53.29 22.64 -27.19
CA ASP A 101 51.84 22.66 -27.31
C ASP A 101 51.24 21.24 -27.30
N VAL A 102 50.24 21.00 -26.45
CA VAL A 102 49.59 19.70 -26.26
C VAL A 102 48.09 19.88 -26.30
N ASP A 103 47.43 19.09 -27.13
CA ASP A 103 45.97 19.12 -27.24
C ASP A 103 45.39 17.75 -26.93
N PHE A 104 44.09 17.71 -26.61
CA PHE A 104 43.41 16.44 -26.41
C PHE A 104 41.92 16.47 -26.78
N VAL A 105 41.37 15.27 -26.89
CA VAL A 105 39.93 15.04 -26.90
C VAL A 105 39.64 13.75 -26.14
N VAL A 106 38.55 13.73 -25.39
CA VAL A 106 38.07 12.55 -24.67
C VAL A 106 36.62 12.25 -25.06
N TRP A 107 36.34 10.96 -25.31
CA TRP A 107 35.00 10.45 -25.58
C TRP A 107 34.55 9.47 -24.51
N GLY A 108 33.25 9.43 -24.25
CA GLY A 108 32.60 8.46 -23.38
C GLY A 108 31.21 8.92 -22.91
N PRO A 109 30.60 8.17 -21.98
CA PRO A 109 31.04 6.86 -21.54
C PRO A 109 30.75 5.77 -22.59
N PHE A 110 31.58 4.73 -22.56
CA PHE A 110 31.40 3.44 -23.24
C PHE A 110 31.34 2.32 -22.19
N ASN A 111 30.90 1.12 -22.59
CA ASN A 111 30.94 -0.07 -21.75
C ASN A 111 32.17 -0.92 -22.08
N VAL A 112 32.61 -1.73 -21.11
CA VAL A 112 33.64 -2.74 -21.31
C VAL A 112 33.24 -3.68 -22.45
N GLY A 113 34.12 -3.84 -23.45
CA GLY A 113 33.90 -4.70 -24.62
C GLY A 113 33.22 -4.04 -25.83
N ASP A 114 32.85 -2.75 -25.74
CA ASP A 114 32.34 -2.01 -26.89
C ASP A 114 33.40 -1.85 -28.01
N ASP A 115 32.95 -1.78 -29.27
CA ASP A 115 33.80 -1.38 -30.40
C ASP A 115 34.00 0.14 -30.39
N PHE A 116 34.98 0.60 -29.60
CA PHE A 116 35.23 2.02 -29.36
C PHE A 116 35.51 2.79 -30.66
N CYS A 117 36.34 2.25 -31.55
CA CYS A 117 36.88 2.98 -32.69
C CYS A 117 35.83 3.34 -33.74
N ASN A 118 34.73 2.60 -33.79
CA ASN A 118 33.59 2.91 -34.66
C ASN A 118 32.52 3.79 -33.97
N ALA A 119 32.68 4.08 -32.68
CA ALA A 119 31.70 4.78 -31.84
C ALA A 119 32.18 6.17 -31.34
N LEU A 120 33.31 6.68 -31.84
CA LEU A 120 33.86 8.00 -31.48
C LEU A 120 33.11 9.13 -32.22
N THR A 121 31.87 9.39 -31.84
CA THR A 121 30.98 10.38 -32.45
C THR A 121 30.93 11.70 -31.67
N GLU A 122 30.38 12.75 -32.28
CA GLU A 122 30.36 14.10 -31.71
C GLU A 122 29.53 14.20 -30.42
N ASP A 123 28.47 13.41 -30.30
CA ASP A 123 27.63 13.31 -29.09
C ASP A 123 28.30 12.57 -27.93
N LYS A 124 29.42 11.87 -28.21
CA LYS A 124 30.21 11.15 -27.21
C LYS A 124 31.39 11.96 -26.68
N ILE A 125 31.66 13.16 -27.19
CA ILE A 125 32.75 14.00 -26.70
C ILE A 125 32.40 14.53 -25.31
N VAL A 126 33.26 14.26 -24.34
CA VAL A 126 33.09 14.65 -22.94
C VAL A 126 33.80 15.97 -22.69
N ASP A 127 35.04 16.07 -23.18
CA ASP A 127 35.86 17.27 -23.09
C ASP A 127 36.88 17.28 -24.24
N CYS A 128 37.34 18.46 -24.61
CA CYS A 128 38.38 18.63 -25.61
C CYS A 128 39.03 20.01 -25.45
N SER A 129 40.30 20.10 -25.82
CA SER A 129 41.00 21.38 -25.88
C SER A 129 41.94 21.40 -27.07
N TYR A 130 42.09 22.59 -27.65
CA TYR A 130 42.94 22.92 -28.81
C TYR A 130 43.56 24.31 -28.57
N LEU A 131 43.98 24.56 -27.33
CA LEU A 131 44.57 25.83 -26.91
C LEU A 131 46.08 25.73 -27.15
N PRO A 132 46.76 26.85 -27.47
CA PRO A 132 48.20 26.83 -27.75
C PRO A 132 49.04 26.78 -26.45
N ASP A 133 48.68 25.87 -25.54
CA ASP A 133 49.19 25.78 -24.19
C ASP A 133 49.91 24.43 -23.98
N ALA A 134 51.04 24.48 -23.28
CA ALA A 134 51.80 23.27 -22.97
C ALA A 134 51.27 22.50 -21.75
N VAL A 135 50.21 23.01 -21.12
CA VAL A 135 49.52 22.39 -19.98
C VAL A 135 48.03 22.66 -20.13
N GLU A 136 47.25 21.60 -20.24
CA GLU A 136 45.81 21.63 -20.38
C GLU A 136 45.12 20.82 -19.28
N THR A 137 43.83 21.06 -19.09
CA THR A 137 43.01 20.37 -18.08
C THR A 137 41.89 19.61 -18.78
N MET A 138 41.79 18.31 -18.53
CA MET A 138 40.74 17.43 -19.01
C MET A 138 39.78 17.11 -17.86
N GLN A 139 38.47 17.24 -18.08
CA GLN A 139 37.45 16.93 -17.08
C GLN A 139 36.49 15.85 -17.56
N ILE A 140 36.17 14.92 -16.66
CA ILE A 140 35.11 13.94 -16.82
C ILE A 140 34.14 14.16 -15.67
N THR A 141 32.88 14.48 -15.97
CA THR A 141 31.87 14.81 -14.94
C THR A 141 30.80 13.73 -14.85
N GLY A 142 30.39 13.39 -13.63
CA GLY A 142 29.36 12.40 -13.35
C GLY A 142 29.69 10.98 -13.82
N ALA A 143 30.98 10.63 -13.84
CA ALA A 143 31.43 9.31 -14.27
C ALA A 143 30.91 8.22 -13.31
N ARG A 144 30.55 7.06 -13.84
CA ARG A 144 30.05 5.91 -13.08
C ARG A 144 31.05 4.76 -13.12
N ALA A 145 31.05 3.94 -12.08
CA ALA A 145 31.88 2.72 -12.03
C ALA A 145 31.68 1.85 -13.28
N ASN A 146 32.79 1.32 -13.81
CA ASN A 146 32.91 0.51 -15.03
C ASN A 146 32.69 1.24 -16.36
N GLU A 147 32.46 2.56 -16.36
CA GLU A 147 32.46 3.33 -17.61
C GLU A 147 33.86 3.43 -18.20
N ILE A 148 33.94 3.35 -19.52
CA ILE A 148 35.17 3.48 -20.30
C ILE A 148 35.18 4.85 -20.99
N TYR A 149 36.32 5.52 -20.97
CA TYR A 149 36.56 6.73 -21.74
C TYR A 149 37.80 6.59 -22.62
N ILE A 150 37.73 7.14 -23.82
CA ILE A 150 38.78 7.11 -24.83
C ILE A 150 39.44 8.47 -24.89
N VAL A 151 40.76 8.54 -24.73
CA VAL A 151 41.53 9.78 -24.72
C VAL A 151 42.53 9.76 -25.87
N VAL A 152 42.54 10.83 -26.65
CA VAL A 152 43.59 11.10 -27.63
C VAL A 152 44.33 12.35 -27.22
N ILE A 153 45.67 12.27 -27.17
CA ILE A 153 46.55 13.41 -26.93
C ILE A 153 47.40 13.63 -28.18
N THR A 154 47.50 14.87 -28.66
CA THR A 154 48.21 15.22 -29.90
C THR A 154 49.41 16.12 -29.66
N ASN A 155 50.38 16.03 -30.56
CA ASN A 155 51.61 16.83 -30.52
C ASN A 155 51.60 17.88 -31.64
N PHE A 156 51.02 19.05 -31.34
CA PHE A 156 50.83 20.12 -32.32
C PHE A 156 52.14 20.61 -32.96
N GLU A 157 53.18 20.81 -32.13
CA GLU A 157 54.51 21.28 -32.55
C GLU A 157 55.28 20.25 -33.41
N LYS A 158 54.86 18.97 -33.41
CA LYS A 158 55.53 17.85 -34.12
C LYS A 158 56.96 17.57 -33.66
N LEU A 159 57.39 18.23 -32.59
CA LEU A 159 58.73 18.14 -32.03
C LEU A 159 58.81 16.99 -31.01
N PRO A 160 59.99 16.34 -30.86
CA PRO A 160 60.21 15.39 -29.79
C PRO A 160 60.10 16.06 -28.41
N GLY A 161 59.35 15.42 -27.53
CA GLY A 161 59.11 15.83 -26.15
C GLY A 161 58.55 14.69 -25.31
N TYR A 162 58.04 15.03 -24.13
CA TYR A 162 57.46 14.11 -23.16
C TYR A 162 56.13 14.68 -22.69
N ILE A 163 55.11 13.83 -22.66
CA ILE A 163 53.79 14.13 -22.15
C ILE A 163 53.70 13.65 -20.70
N GLY A 164 53.15 14.49 -19.84
CA GLY A 164 52.77 14.18 -18.47
C GLY A 164 51.27 14.17 -18.32
N LEU A 165 50.70 13.10 -17.78
CA LEU A 165 49.27 12.96 -17.49
C LEU A 165 49.09 12.57 -16.01
N GLN A 166 48.25 13.31 -15.29
CA GLN A 166 48.04 13.11 -13.85
C GLN A 166 46.61 13.49 -13.45
N GLN A 167 45.93 12.64 -12.68
CA GLN A 167 44.70 13.05 -12.00
C GLN A 167 45.04 13.97 -10.83
N THR A 168 44.35 15.11 -10.74
CA THR A 168 44.68 16.17 -9.77
C THR A 168 43.70 16.25 -8.60
N ASP A 169 42.49 15.73 -8.76
CA ASP A 169 41.51 15.53 -7.72
C ASP A 169 41.52 14.07 -7.26
N SER A 170 41.69 13.82 -5.97
CA SER A 170 41.71 12.46 -5.41
C SER A 170 41.20 12.46 -3.96
N GLY A 171 40.73 11.30 -3.49
CA GLY A 171 40.19 11.11 -2.14
C GLY A 171 38.66 11.11 -2.09
N GLU A 172 38.10 11.12 -0.87
CA GLU A 172 36.65 11.01 -0.65
C GLU A 172 35.85 12.09 -1.41
N GLY A 173 34.94 11.65 -2.28
CA GLY A 173 34.01 12.52 -3.01
C GLY A 173 34.41 12.83 -4.46
N PHE A 174 35.57 12.37 -4.93
CA PHE A 174 36.00 12.44 -6.33
C PHE A 174 36.01 11.04 -6.95
N GLY A 175 35.87 10.96 -8.28
CA GLY A 175 35.97 9.68 -8.98
C GLY A 175 37.42 9.19 -9.05
N SER A 176 37.61 7.90 -9.35
CA SER A 176 38.92 7.28 -9.50
C SER A 176 38.98 6.40 -10.74
N THR A 177 40.17 6.18 -11.28
CA THR A 177 40.38 5.24 -12.39
C THR A 177 40.80 3.87 -11.87
N ASP A 178 40.21 2.81 -12.44
CA ASP A 178 40.53 1.43 -12.13
C ASP A 178 41.93 1.11 -12.65
N CYS A 179 42.89 0.94 -11.72
CA CYS A 179 44.26 0.59 -12.07
C CYS A 179 44.49 -0.89 -12.33
N SER A 180 43.51 -1.76 -12.05
CA SER A 180 43.62 -3.18 -12.39
C SER A 180 43.65 -3.39 -13.91
N ILE A 181 43.14 -2.45 -14.72
CA ILE A 181 43.20 -2.52 -16.20
C ILE A 181 44.64 -2.44 -16.75
N LEU A 182 45.59 -1.98 -15.94
CA LEU A 182 47.01 -1.96 -16.29
C LEU A 182 47.67 -3.32 -16.06
N ASP A 183 47.14 -4.10 -15.12
CA ASP A 183 47.51 -5.49 -14.96
C ASP A 183 46.73 -6.28 -16.01
N LYS A 184 47.44 -6.96 -16.92
CA LYS A 184 46.82 -7.94 -17.82
C LYS A 184 46.47 -9.21 -17.05
N SER A 185 45.68 -9.04 -15.99
CA SER A 185 45.13 -10.10 -15.17
C SER A 185 43.82 -10.60 -15.78
N LEU A 186 43.61 -11.90 -15.74
CA LEU A 186 42.38 -12.57 -16.14
C LEU A 186 41.19 -12.23 -15.24
N GLY A 187 41.44 -11.58 -14.10
CA GLY A 187 40.45 -11.24 -13.08
C GLY A 187 40.08 -12.42 -12.19
N ASP A 188 39.50 -12.14 -11.03
CA ASP A 188 39.19 -13.20 -10.04
C ASP A 188 37.97 -14.06 -10.44
N PHE A 189 36.95 -13.45 -11.06
CA PHE A 189 35.66 -14.08 -11.34
C PHE A 189 34.96 -13.49 -12.57
N ILE A 190 34.53 -14.36 -13.49
CA ILE A 190 33.80 -14.03 -14.73
C ILE A 190 32.47 -14.78 -14.75
N PRO A 191 31.34 -14.09 -14.54
CA PRO A 191 30.03 -14.66 -14.79
C PRO A 191 29.68 -14.57 -16.29
N VAL A 192 29.25 -15.68 -16.88
CA VAL A 192 28.83 -15.75 -18.29
C VAL A 192 27.35 -16.07 -18.36
N CYS A 193 26.55 -15.16 -18.94
CA CYS A 193 25.09 -15.27 -18.95
C CYS A 193 24.55 -15.74 -20.30
N GLY A 194 23.90 -16.90 -20.33
CA GLY A 194 23.15 -17.39 -21.51
C GLY A 194 23.98 -17.65 -22.76
N ALA A 195 25.30 -17.75 -22.62
CA ALA A 195 26.22 -18.11 -23.70
C ALA A 195 26.82 -19.49 -23.43
N ASP A 196 27.15 -20.22 -24.50
CA ASP A 196 27.76 -21.56 -24.41
C ASP A 196 29.29 -21.51 -24.33
N GLU A 197 29.89 -20.35 -24.63
CA GLU A 197 31.34 -20.16 -24.64
C GLU A 197 31.76 -18.74 -24.21
N TYR A 198 32.98 -18.60 -23.72
CA TYR A 198 33.63 -17.34 -23.39
C TYR A 198 35.11 -17.39 -23.77
N GLU A 199 35.67 -16.30 -24.29
CA GLU A 199 37.08 -16.23 -24.66
C GLU A 199 37.88 -15.51 -23.56
N LEU A 200 38.76 -16.25 -22.89
CA LEU A 200 39.78 -15.70 -22.01
C LEU A 200 40.93 -15.17 -22.87
N ASN A 201 41.43 -13.97 -22.56
CA ASN A 201 42.57 -13.35 -23.23
C ASN A 201 43.63 -12.95 -22.19
N GLY A 202 44.79 -13.62 -22.25
CA GLY A 202 45.94 -13.31 -21.40
C GLY A 202 47.16 -12.86 -22.19
N TYR A 203 46.96 -12.22 -23.35
CA TYR A 203 48.04 -11.70 -24.17
C TYR A 203 48.95 -10.76 -23.37
N THR A 204 50.26 -10.98 -23.36
CA THR A 204 51.23 -10.03 -22.79
C THR A 204 52.33 -9.69 -23.80
N ASP A 205 52.76 -8.41 -23.78
CA ASP A 205 53.88 -7.97 -24.59
C ASP A 205 55.14 -8.51 -23.90
N GLU A 206 55.97 -9.29 -24.62
CA GLU A 206 57.13 -10.07 -24.11
C GLU A 206 56.89 -11.57 -23.80
N ALA A 207 55.66 -12.09 -23.93
CA ALA A 207 55.42 -13.53 -23.82
C ALA A 207 56.12 -14.33 -24.93
N GLY A 208 56.94 -15.30 -24.52
CA GLY A 208 57.53 -16.32 -25.40
C GLY A 208 56.65 -17.56 -25.57
N SER A 209 55.83 -17.89 -24.57
CA SER A 209 54.91 -19.03 -24.60
C SER A 209 53.78 -18.87 -23.59
N TYR A 210 52.66 -19.54 -23.87
CA TYR A 210 51.46 -19.58 -23.04
C TYR A 210 51.14 -21.04 -22.68
N GLU A 211 50.73 -21.29 -21.44
CA GLU A 211 50.21 -22.59 -21.02
C GLU A 211 48.94 -22.41 -20.18
N TRP A 212 47.84 -22.97 -20.66
CA TRP A 212 46.57 -22.95 -19.94
C TRP A 212 46.34 -24.23 -19.13
N TYR A 213 45.72 -24.07 -17.97
CA TYR A 213 45.37 -25.13 -17.06
C TYR A 213 43.92 -24.99 -16.60
N LYS A 214 43.24 -26.11 -16.35
CA LYS A 214 41.93 -26.15 -15.69
C LYS A 214 42.06 -26.91 -14.38
N LYS A 215 41.48 -26.39 -13.31
CA LYS A 215 41.47 -27.07 -12.02
C LYS A 215 40.55 -28.27 -12.07
N ASN A 216 41.08 -29.43 -11.73
CA ASN A 216 40.29 -30.64 -11.57
C ASN A 216 39.58 -30.60 -10.22
N PRO A 217 38.23 -30.53 -10.17
CA PRO A 217 37.50 -30.41 -8.90
C PRO A 217 37.64 -31.64 -8.00
N ALA A 218 37.98 -32.81 -8.54
CA ALA A 218 38.17 -34.03 -7.75
C ALA A 218 39.53 -34.08 -7.03
N THR A 219 40.57 -33.47 -7.62
CA THR A 219 41.94 -33.50 -7.07
C THR A 219 42.36 -32.17 -6.45
N GLY A 220 41.67 -31.09 -6.80
CA GLY A 220 42.02 -29.71 -6.45
C GLY A 220 43.27 -29.20 -7.17
N GLN A 221 43.81 -29.93 -8.15
CA GLN A 221 45.03 -29.55 -8.87
C GLN A 221 44.72 -29.01 -10.26
N TYR A 222 45.53 -28.05 -10.71
CA TYR A 222 45.50 -27.53 -12.07
C TYR A 222 46.14 -28.54 -13.04
N GLU A 223 45.38 -28.95 -14.05
CA GLU A 223 45.80 -29.87 -15.10
C GLU A 223 45.92 -29.12 -16.42
N LYS A 224 47.04 -29.32 -17.15
CA LYS A 224 47.32 -28.61 -18.40
C LYS A 224 46.26 -28.97 -19.45
N ILE A 225 45.72 -27.96 -20.14
CA ILE A 225 44.80 -28.11 -21.26
C ILE A 225 45.63 -28.37 -22.53
N PRO A 226 45.57 -29.57 -23.14
CA PRO A 226 46.42 -29.89 -24.28
C PRO A 226 46.09 -29.03 -25.51
N GLY A 227 47.11 -28.42 -26.12
CA GLY A 227 47.00 -27.63 -27.36
C GLY A 227 46.53 -26.18 -27.18
N ALA A 228 46.30 -25.75 -25.94
CA ALA A 228 46.05 -24.36 -25.59
C ALA A 228 47.39 -23.65 -25.31
N ASP A 229 48.14 -23.36 -26.37
CA ASP A 229 49.47 -22.74 -26.30
C ASP A 229 49.50 -21.28 -26.81
N GLY A 230 48.31 -20.70 -27.04
CA GLY A 230 48.12 -19.31 -27.50
C GLY A 230 47.68 -18.35 -26.39
N PRO A 231 47.68 -17.03 -26.67
CA PRO A 231 47.27 -16.00 -25.72
C PRO A 231 45.77 -16.03 -25.38
N GLN A 232 44.96 -16.68 -26.21
CA GLN A 232 43.51 -16.80 -26.04
C GLN A 232 43.11 -18.24 -25.74
N LEU A 233 42.10 -18.42 -24.89
CA LEU A 233 41.46 -19.69 -24.59
C LEU A 233 39.94 -19.54 -24.61
N VAL A 234 39.27 -20.28 -25.51
CA VAL A 234 37.81 -20.41 -25.48
C VAL A 234 37.42 -21.49 -24.48
N VAL A 235 36.65 -21.11 -23.47
CA VAL A 235 36.11 -22.01 -22.44
C VAL A 235 34.61 -22.24 -22.67
N THR A 236 34.14 -23.45 -22.40
CA THR A 236 32.74 -23.87 -22.59
C THR A 236 32.12 -24.51 -21.34
N GLU A 237 32.87 -24.51 -20.24
CA GLU A 237 32.48 -25.14 -18.99
C GLU A 237 32.88 -24.26 -17.81
N SER A 238 32.05 -24.21 -16.78
CA SER A 238 32.40 -23.53 -15.53
C SER A 238 33.62 -24.18 -14.86
N GLY A 239 34.45 -23.37 -14.20
CA GLY A 239 35.58 -23.84 -13.41
C GLY A 239 36.66 -22.79 -13.22
N ASP A 240 37.67 -23.18 -12.43
CA ASP A 240 38.85 -22.35 -12.19
C ASP A 240 39.89 -22.65 -13.28
N TYR A 241 40.31 -21.60 -13.98
CA TYR A 241 41.32 -21.63 -15.03
C TYR A 241 42.58 -20.92 -14.56
N LYS A 242 43.72 -21.38 -15.04
CA LYS A 242 45.02 -20.74 -14.78
C LYS A 242 45.80 -20.58 -16.06
N LEU A 243 46.36 -19.40 -16.25
CA LEU A 243 47.34 -19.11 -17.28
C LEU A 243 48.73 -19.07 -16.66
N VAL A 244 49.70 -19.68 -17.35
CA VAL A 244 51.12 -19.49 -17.09
C VAL A 244 51.75 -18.92 -18.35
N VAL A 245 52.33 -17.73 -18.24
CA VAL A 245 53.07 -17.07 -19.31
C VAL A 245 54.56 -17.19 -19.00
N ALA A 246 55.38 -17.48 -20.01
CA ALA A 246 56.83 -17.47 -19.87
C ALA A 246 57.46 -16.56 -20.92
N ASP A 247 58.57 -15.91 -20.56
CA ASP A 247 59.36 -15.10 -21.50
C ASP A 247 59.95 -15.94 -22.66
N ALA A 248 60.52 -15.27 -23.67
CA ALA A 248 61.12 -15.93 -24.84
C ALA A 248 62.24 -16.94 -24.51
N LEU A 249 62.83 -16.86 -23.31
CA LEU A 249 63.89 -17.76 -22.85
C LEU A 249 63.36 -18.88 -21.94
N GLY A 250 62.09 -18.79 -21.51
CA GLY A 250 61.46 -19.70 -20.57
C GLY A 250 61.97 -19.60 -19.13
N GLU A 251 62.73 -18.54 -18.80
CA GLU A 251 63.40 -18.39 -17.50
C GLU A 251 62.51 -17.67 -16.48
N ASN A 252 61.75 -16.67 -16.92
CA ASN A 252 60.76 -15.99 -16.10
C ASN A 252 59.36 -16.51 -16.42
N LYS A 253 58.61 -16.86 -15.39
CA LYS A 253 57.22 -17.31 -15.48
C LYS A 253 56.33 -16.49 -14.57
N GLU A 254 55.21 -16.07 -15.10
CA GLU A 254 54.12 -15.44 -14.37
C GLU A 254 52.87 -16.31 -14.49
N GLU A 255 52.06 -16.33 -13.44
CA GLU A 255 50.83 -17.10 -13.42
C GLU A 255 49.67 -16.24 -12.91
N ASP A 256 48.49 -16.52 -13.46
CA ASP A 256 47.26 -15.86 -13.06
C ASP A 256 46.06 -16.81 -13.12
N GLU A 257 45.10 -16.64 -12.22
CA GLU A 257 43.95 -17.53 -12.03
C GLU A 257 42.64 -16.77 -12.22
N VAL A 258 41.64 -17.42 -12.83
CA VAL A 258 40.29 -16.88 -13.03
C VAL A 258 39.24 -17.94 -12.82
N THR A 259 38.15 -17.57 -12.14
CA THR A 259 36.97 -18.43 -12.02
C THR A 259 35.94 -18.05 -13.08
N VAL A 260 35.62 -18.95 -14.00
CA VAL A 260 34.55 -18.72 -14.99
C VAL A 260 33.32 -19.54 -14.59
N THR A 261 32.16 -18.90 -14.47
CA THR A 261 30.90 -19.59 -14.20
C THR A 261 29.83 -19.22 -15.22
N PHE A 262 29.34 -20.22 -15.92
CA PHE A 262 28.20 -20.11 -16.84
C PHE A 262 26.88 -20.21 -16.07
N TYR A 263 26.00 -19.24 -16.30
CA TYR A 263 24.68 -19.14 -15.72
C TYR A 263 23.63 -19.09 -16.84
N ASP A 264 22.52 -19.79 -16.63
CA ASP A 264 21.34 -19.64 -17.47
C ASP A 264 20.70 -18.25 -17.26
N ILE A 265 20.07 -17.71 -18.29
CA ILE A 265 19.27 -16.49 -18.16
C ILE A 265 18.07 -16.80 -17.25
N PRO A 266 17.84 -16.05 -16.16
CA PRO A 266 16.71 -16.29 -15.28
C PRO A 266 15.38 -16.17 -16.03
N GLU A 267 14.41 -17.00 -15.65
CA GLU A 267 13.04 -16.88 -16.13
C GLU A 267 12.25 -15.90 -15.25
N ILE A 268 11.31 -15.16 -15.84
CA ILE A 268 10.45 -14.24 -15.10
C ILE A 268 8.98 -14.68 -15.20
N GLY A 269 8.33 -14.72 -14.05
CA GLY A 269 6.92 -15.09 -13.91
C GLY A 269 5.96 -13.98 -14.32
N GLU A 270 4.67 -14.29 -14.20
CA GLU A 270 3.60 -13.35 -14.49
C GLU A 270 3.57 -12.22 -13.46
N ALA A 271 3.46 -10.98 -13.93
CA ALA A 271 3.28 -9.81 -13.09
C ALA A 271 1.79 -9.56 -12.81
N SER A 272 1.48 -9.05 -11.62
CA SER A 272 0.13 -8.62 -11.25
C SER A 272 0.13 -7.15 -10.87
N ASP A 273 -0.95 -6.44 -11.19
CA ASP A 273 -1.09 -5.05 -10.77
C ASP A 273 -1.11 -4.95 -9.23
N VAL A 274 -0.48 -3.91 -8.70
CA VAL A 274 -0.40 -3.65 -7.26
C VAL A 274 -1.45 -2.61 -6.89
N PHE A 275 -2.33 -2.93 -5.95
CA PHE A 275 -3.44 -2.06 -5.56
C PHE A 275 -3.27 -1.51 -4.15
N ILE A 276 -3.59 -0.22 -3.99
CA ILE A 276 -3.74 0.41 -2.67
C ILE A 276 -5.23 0.61 -2.36
N CYS A 277 -5.64 0.21 -1.17
CA CYS A 277 -7.04 0.23 -0.72
C CYS A 277 -7.55 1.60 -0.25
N ASN A 278 -6.77 2.67 -0.46
CA ASN A 278 -7.11 4.05 -0.15
C ASN A 278 -6.20 5.00 -0.95
N GLU A 279 -6.78 6.05 -1.52
CA GLU A 279 -6.07 7.08 -2.30
C GLU A 279 -5.09 7.93 -1.47
N THR A 280 -5.08 7.83 -0.14
CA THR A 280 -4.21 8.63 0.73
C THR A 280 -2.81 8.05 0.96
N ALA A 281 -2.47 6.90 0.38
CA ALA A 281 -1.13 6.34 0.57
C ALA A 281 -0.08 7.14 -0.19
N GLU A 282 1.01 7.49 0.50
CA GLU A 282 2.14 8.19 -0.09
C GLU A 282 3.11 7.21 -0.80
N THR A 283 3.18 5.96 -0.35
CA THR A 283 4.09 4.94 -0.89
C THR A 283 3.42 3.58 -1.07
N VAL A 284 4.07 2.71 -1.87
CA VAL A 284 3.64 1.35 -2.21
C VAL A 284 4.82 0.36 -2.09
N ASP A 285 4.53 -0.85 -1.64
CA ASP A 285 5.48 -1.96 -1.61
C ASP A 285 5.38 -2.80 -2.90
N LEU A 286 6.34 -2.59 -3.80
CA LEU A 286 6.45 -3.30 -5.08
C LEU A 286 6.92 -4.75 -4.89
N THR A 287 7.55 -5.08 -3.75
CA THR A 287 8.15 -6.39 -3.48
C THR A 287 7.12 -7.48 -3.22
N THR A 288 5.85 -7.09 -3.03
CA THR A 288 4.70 -7.99 -2.91
C THR A 288 4.56 -8.97 -4.08
N ASN A 289 5.00 -8.57 -5.27
CA ASN A 289 5.01 -9.42 -6.47
C ASN A 289 6.23 -10.34 -6.59
N ALA A 290 7.30 -10.12 -5.82
CA ALA A 290 8.57 -10.82 -6.01
C ALA A 290 8.46 -12.36 -5.97
N PRO A 291 7.67 -12.98 -5.06
CA PRO A 291 7.53 -14.43 -5.03
C PRO A 291 6.94 -15.00 -6.32
N ALA A 292 5.96 -14.32 -6.93
CA ALA A 292 5.34 -14.75 -8.18
C ALA A 292 6.27 -14.58 -9.38
N LEU A 293 7.04 -13.48 -9.41
CA LEU A 293 8.01 -13.19 -10.46
C LEU A 293 9.18 -14.17 -10.47
N ILE A 294 9.64 -14.64 -9.30
CA ILE A 294 10.74 -15.59 -9.18
C ILE A 294 10.30 -17.05 -9.38
N ALA A 295 9.00 -17.36 -9.16
CA ALA A 295 8.45 -18.72 -9.12
C ALA A 295 8.83 -19.68 -10.26
N PRO A 296 9.06 -19.24 -11.52
CA PRO A 296 9.49 -20.15 -12.60
C PRO A 296 10.87 -20.78 -12.38
N ASN A 297 11.73 -20.18 -11.55
CA ASN A 297 13.10 -20.64 -11.35
C ASN A 297 13.18 -21.77 -10.30
N PRO A 298 14.01 -22.83 -10.50
CA PRO A 298 14.05 -24.01 -9.62
C PRO A 298 14.46 -23.72 -8.16
N ASN A 299 15.33 -22.73 -7.95
CA ASN A 299 15.88 -22.35 -6.65
C ASN A 299 15.59 -20.86 -6.36
N PRO A 300 14.39 -20.49 -5.89
CA PRO A 300 14.01 -19.09 -5.71
C PRO A 300 14.95 -18.23 -4.84
N SER A 301 15.72 -18.85 -3.93
CA SER A 301 16.68 -18.16 -3.07
C SER A 301 17.94 -17.67 -3.77
N GLU A 302 18.21 -18.12 -5.00
CA GLU A 302 19.36 -17.70 -5.82
C GLU A 302 19.06 -16.43 -6.65
N TYR A 303 17.83 -15.91 -6.55
CA TYR A 303 17.35 -14.82 -7.36
C TYR A 303 16.75 -13.68 -6.52
N GLU A 304 16.85 -12.48 -7.06
CA GLU A 304 16.18 -11.28 -6.55
C GLU A 304 15.40 -10.58 -7.68
N VAL A 305 14.42 -9.76 -7.34
CA VAL A 305 13.73 -8.91 -8.32
C VAL A 305 14.28 -7.50 -8.26
N VAL A 306 14.68 -6.99 -9.42
CA VAL A 306 15.05 -5.59 -9.61
C VAL A 306 13.92 -4.86 -10.33
N TYR A 307 13.56 -3.67 -9.83
CA TYR A 307 12.44 -2.88 -10.33
C TYR A 307 12.94 -1.60 -10.98
N PHE A 308 12.24 -1.12 -12.00
CA PHE A 308 12.58 0.10 -12.75
C PHE A 308 11.34 0.97 -12.86
N GLN A 309 11.50 2.27 -12.64
CA GLN A 309 10.35 3.19 -12.56
C GLN A 309 9.81 3.64 -13.92
N ASN A 310 10.56 3.41 -15.00
CA ASN A 310 10.21 3.75 -16.37
C ASN A 310 11.09 2.94 -17.36
N GLU A 311 10.80 3.06 -18.65
CA GLU A 311 11.49 2.35 -19.74
C GLU A 311 12.96 2.80 -19.93
N GLU A 312 13.28 4.08 -19.67
CA GLU A 312 14.64 4.61 -19.78
C GLU A 312 15.56 4.01 -18.70
N ASP A 313 15.07 3.93 -17.47
CA ASP A 313 15.76 3.29 -16.35
C ASP A 313 15.94 1.79 -16.60
N LEU A 314 14.95 1.13 -17.21
CA LEU A 314 15.06 -0.27 -17.61
C LEU A 314 16.18 -0.48 -18.66
N GLN A 315 16.23 0.38 -19.69
CA GLN A 315 17.24 0.29 -20.75
C GLN A 315 18.66 0.58 -20.24
N ASN A 316 18.78 1.50 -19.28
CA ASN A 316 20.05 1.87 -18.66
C ASN A 316 20.39 1.02 -17.42
N ASN A 317 19.58 0.00 -17.09
CA ASN A 317 19.69 -0.82 -15.88
C ASN A 317 19.85 0.00 -14.57
N ILE A 318 19.04 1.04 -14.39
CA ILE A 318 19.01 1.90 -13.19
C ILE A 318 17.88 1.43 -12.27
N PRO A 319 18.15 0.59 -11.26
CA PRO A 319 17.10 0.04 -10.40
C PRO A 319 16.55 1.10 -9.43
N ILE A 320 15.28 0.92 -9.04
CA ILE A 320 14.67 1.61 -7.91
C ILE A 320 15.41 1.20 -6.63
N SER A 321 15.94 2.17 -5.89
CA SER A 321 16.74 1.90 -4.69
C SER A 321 15.92 1.44 -3.48
N ASN A 322 14.63 1.77 -3.41
CA ASN A 322 13.75 1.45 -2.28
C ASN A 322 12.38 0.91 -2.73
N PRO A 323 12.31 -0.31 -3.27
CA PRO A 323 11.09 -0.85 -3.89
C PRO A 323 9.98 -1.21 -2.88
N ASP A 324 10.31 -1.39 -1.60
CA ASP A 324 9.36 -1.69 -0.51
C ASP A 324 8.57 -0.46 -0.02
N SER A 325 9.02 0.74 -0.36
CA SER A 325 8.32 2.00 -0.07
C SER A 325 8.56 3.00 -1.20
N PHE A 326 8.07 2.64 -2.39
CA PHE A 326 8.19 3.45 -3.59
C PHE A 326 7.09 4.53 -3.64
N PRO A 327 7.35 5.77 -4.09
CA PRO A 327 6.32 6.81 -4.20
C PRO A 327 5.13 6.38 -5.08
N PHE A 328 3.93 6.46 -4.52
CA PHE A 328 2.73 6.01 -5.22
C PHE A 328 2.20 7.07 -6.19
N THR A 329 1.94 6.64 -7.43
CA THR A 329 1.21 7.42 -8.43
C THR A 329 0.23 6.50 -9.13
N ALA A 330 -1.07 6.72 -8.93
CA ALA A 330 -2.12 5.88 -9.54
C ALA A 330 -1.98 5.80 -11.07
N GLY A 331 -2.08 4.59 -11.61
CA GLY A 331 -1.91 4.28 -13.02
C GLY A 331 -0.46 4.24 -13.51
N LYS A 332 0.55 4.47 -12.64
CA LYS A 332 1.97 4.39 -13.03
C LYS A 332 2.35 2.95 -13.34
N GLU A 333 3.02 2.76 -14.46
CA GLU A 333 3.60 1.49 -14.89
C GLU A 333 5.00 1.33 -14.30
N ILE A 334 5.29 0.14 -13.79
CA ILE A 334 6.58 -0.27 -13.23
C ILE A 334 7.06 -1.49 -13.99
N PHE A 335 8.36 -1.57 -14.19
CA PHE A 335 9.01 -2.69 -14.86
C PHE A 335 9.80 -3.51 -13.85
N ALA A 336 9.92 -4.81 -14.09
CA ALA A 336 10.68 -5.71 -13.25
C ALA A 336 11.51 -6.69 -14.09
N ARG A 337 12.68 -7.06 -13.58
CA ARG A 337 13.51 -8.18 -14.06
C ARG A 337 13.90 -9.06 -12.87
N VAL A 338 14.10 -10.35 -13.11
CA VAL A 338 14.70 -11.28 -12.16
C VAL A 338 16.20 -11.27 -12.39
N LYS A 339 16.98 -11.16 -11.31
CA LYS A 339 18.44 -11.16 -11.32
C LYS A 339 18.96 -12.36 -10.54
N HIS A 340 19.88 -13.11 -11.14
CA HIS A 340 20.64 -14.13 -10.39
C HIS A 340 21.61 -13.42 -9.44
N ILE A 341 21.59 -13.76 -8.15
CA ILE A 341 22.32 -13.02 -7.10
C ILE A 341 23.84 -13.12 -7.32
N GLU A 342 24.36 -14.33 -7.56
CA GLU A 342 25.80 -14.57 -7.74
C GLU A 342 26.30 -14.18 -9.13
N GLY A 343 25.68 -14.71 -10.19
CA GLY A 343 26.07 -14.43 -11.58
C GLY A 343 25.64 -13.07 -12.14
N GLY A 344 24.74 -12.33 -11.48
CA GLY A 344 24.26 -11.03 -11.96
C GLY A 344 23.38 -11.06 -13.22
N CYS A 345 23.14 -12.23 -13.81
CA CYS A 345 22.36 -12.38 -15.04
C CYS A 345 20.91 -11.89 -14.86
N LEU A 346 20.41 -11.16 -15.86
CA LEU A 346 19.08 -10.56 -15.84
C LEU A 346 18.13 -11.26 -16.83
N SER A 347 16.92 -11.56 -16.38
CA SER A 347 15.82 -12.09 -17.22
C SER A 347 15.36 -11.08 -18.28
N ASN A 348 14.40 -11.46 -19.12
CA ASN A 348 13.57 -10.48 -19.83
C ASN A 348 12.78 -9.60 -18.84
N SER A 349 12.23 -8.48 -19.30
CA SER A 349 11.40 -7.60 -18.48
C SER A 349 9.91 -7.94 -18.57
N VAL A 350 9.18 -7.61 -17.51
CA VAL A 350 7.72 -7.54 -17.46
C VAL A 350 7.30 -6.18 -16.90
N SER A 351 6.06 -5.78 -17.14
CA SER A 351 5.49 -4.57 -16.52
C SER A 351 4.18 -4.86 -15.78
N PHE A 352 3.89 -4.03 -14.78
CA PHE A 352 2.62 -4.02 -14.05
C PHE A 352 2.30 -2.59 -13.61
N LYS A 353 1.04 -2.33 -13.27
CA LYS A 353 0.60 -1.02 -12.80
C LYS A 353 0.45 -0.98 -11.30
N MET A 354 0.69 0.19 -10.72
CA MET A 354 0.15 0.52 -9.41
C MET A 354 -1.13 1.33 -9.58
N ASP A 355 -2.20 0.94 -8.90
CA ASP A 355 -3.48 1.64 -8.97
C ASP A 355 -4.16 1.73 -7.61
N SER A 356 -5.13 2.61 -7.48
CA SER A 356 -5.98 2.68 -6.28
C SER A 356 -7.27 1.90 -6.50
N PHE A 357 -7.73 1.25 -5.44
CA PHE A 357 -9.03 0.60 -5.42
C PHE A 357 -9.86 1.09 -4.25
N ASN A 358 -10.93 1.81 -4.57
CA ASN A 358 -11.91 2.24 -3.58
C ASN A 358 -12.91 1.12 -3.34
N LEU A 359 -12.97 0.64 -2.09
CA LEU A 359 -14.00 -0.30 -1.66
C LEU A 359 -15.38 0.36 -1.76
N PRO A 360 -16.43 -0.42 -2.03
CA PRO A 360 -17.78 0.12 -2.16
C PRO A 360 -18.26 0.73 -0.83
N ASP A 361 -19.06 1.80 -0.92
CA ASP A 361 -19.70 2.42 0.24
C ASP A 361 -20.74 1.46 0.83
N PHE A 362 -20.32 0.77 1.89
CA PHE A 362 -21.11 -0.22 2.62
C PHE A 362 -20.78 -0.14 4.10
N SER A 363 -21.82 -0.13 4.92
CA SER A 363 -21.71 -0.13 6.37
C SER A 363 -22.77 -1.06 6.98
N LEU A 364 -22.50 -1.49 8.22
CA LEU A 364 -23.48 -2.14 9.07
C LEU A 364 -23.99 -1.13 10.10
N ASP A 365 -25.25 -1.28 10.49
CA ASP A 365 -25.78 -0.55 11.64
C ASP A 365 -25.01 -0.94 12.91
N GLU A 366 -24.78 0.01 13.82
CA GLU A 366 -24.04 -0.23 15.06
C GLU A 366 -24.65 -1.35 15.92
N LYS A 367 -25.97 -1.52 15.83
CA LYS A 367 -26.75 -2.52 16.54
C LYS A 367 -27.61 -3.32 15.57
N THR A 368 -27.60 -4.63 15.72
CA THR A 368 -28.55 -5.53 15.08
C THR A 368 -29.52 -6.06 16.12
N TYR A 369 -30.82 -5.83 15.93
CA TYR A 369 -31.85 -6.21 16.89
C TYR A 369 -32.41 -7.62 16.59
N PHE A 370 -32.46 -8.45 17.63
CA PHE A 370 -32.99 -9.81 17.58
C PHE A 370 -34.28 -9.88 18.39
N CYS A 371 -35.37 -10.21 17.69
CA CYS A 371 -36.71 -10.29 18.27
C CYS A 371 -36.92 -11.66 18.93
N LEU A 372 -37.02 -11.68 20.26
CA LEU A 372 -37.09 -12.89 21.06
C LEU A 372 -38.44 -13.04 21.76
N ASP A 373 -38.88 -14.29 21.93
CA ASP A 373 -40.00 -14.62 22.80
C ASP A 373 -39.60 -14.63 24.29
N ALA A 374 -40.57 -14.87 25.17
CA ALA A 374 -40.32 -14.93 26.62
C ALA A 374 -39.34 -16.06 27.05
N ASN A 375 -39.07 -17.03 26.18
CA ASN A 375 -38.16 -18.16 26.41
C ASN A 375 -36.79 -17.97 25.73
N ASP A 376 -36.47 -16.78 25.21
CA ASP A 376 -35.25 -16.46 24.45
C ASP A 376 -35.14 -17.17 23.08
N ASN A 377 -36.25 -17.65 22.52
CA ASN A 377 -36.25 -18.17 21.16
C ASN A 377 -36.45 -17.04 20.16
N LEU A 378 -35.73 -17.10 19.04
CA LEU A 378 -35.86 -16.14 17.96
C LEU A 378 -37.21 -16.29 17.25
N ILE A 379 -37.96 -15.18 17.15
CA ILE A 379 -39.30 -15.17 16.53
C ILE A 379 -39.20 -15.34 15.01
N ALA A 380 -38.16 -14.80 14.39
CA ALA A 380 -37.88 -14.93 12.96
C ALA A 380 -36.37 -14.85 12.68
N PRO A 381 -35.85 -15.57 11.67
CA PRO A 381 -34.44 -15.49 11.31
C PRO A 381 -33.99 -14.07 10.97
N VAL A 382 -32.83 -13.67 11.48
CA VAL A 382 -32.22 -12.37 11.18
C VAL A 382 -31.23 -12.54 10.03
N ARG A 383 -31.30 -11.65 9.04
CA ARG A 383 -30.42 -11.63 7.87
C ARG A 383 -29.62 -10.35 7.86
N ILE A 384 -28.29 -10.46 7.88
CA ILE A 384 -27.35 -9.33 7.96
C ILE A 384 -26.44 -9.39 6.74
N GLY A 385 -26.15 -8.24 6.13
CA GLY A 385 -25.24 -8.15 5.00
C GLY A 385 -25.92 -7.86 3.67
N LYS A 386 -25.08 -7.70 2.65
CA LYS A 386 -25.46 -7.35 1.28
C LYS A 386 -24.48 -8.02 0.33
N ASP A 387 -25.00 -8.52 -0.79
CA ASP A 387 -24.16 -8.99 -1.89
C ASP A 387 -23.67 -7.82 -2.73
N LEU A 388 -22.36 -7.60 -2.71
CA LEU A 388 -21.63 -6.61 -3.50
C LEU A 388 -21.17 -7.14 -4.86
N GLY A 389 -21.37 -8.44 -5.15
CA GLY A 389 -21.04 -9.06 -6.43
C GLY A 389 -20.06 -10.23 -6.33
N ALA A 390 -19.80 -10.85 -7.48
CA ALA A 390 -18.99 -12.07 -7.59
C ALA A 390 -17.50 -11.86 -7.31
N ASP A 391 -17.01 -10.61 -7.39
CA ASP A 391 -15.61 -10.24 -7.18
C ASP A 391 -15.25 -10.09 -5.70
N TYR A 392 -16.20 -10.33 -4.79
CA TYR A 392 -16.00 -10.21 -3.35
C TYR A 392 -16.13 -11.56 -2.63
N GLU A 393 -15.35 -11.70 -1.57
CA GLU A 393 -15.43 -12.77 -0.58
C GLU A 393 -15.83 -12.19 0.76
N TYR A 394 -16.57 -12.98 1.54
CA TYR A 394 -17.17 -12.55 2.79
C TYR A 394 -16.89 -13.57 3.86
N GLU A 395 -16.43 -13.09 4.99
CA GLU A 395 -16.15 -13.89 6.17
C GLU A 395 -16.82 -13.25 7.38
N TRP A 396 -17.80 -13.93 7.93
CA TRP A 396 -18.49 -13.55 9.16
C TRP A 396 -17.90 -14.29 10.34
N THR A 397 -17.63 -13.59 11.43
CA THR A 397 -17.22 -14.19 12.71
C THR A 397 -18.11 -13.72 13.84
N PHE A 398 -18.65 -14.67 14.62
CA PHE A 398 -19.50 -14.41 15.78
C PHE A 398 -19.46 -15.60 16.73
N ASP A 399 -19.36 -15.37 18.04
CA ASP A 399 -19.35 -16.43 19.08
C ASP A 399 -18.36 -17.57 18.80
N GLY A 400 -17.19 -17.25 18.23
CA GLY A 400 -16.18 -18.24 17.82
C GLY A 400 -16.52 -19.07 16.58
N ASN A 401 -17.68 -18.85 15.96
CA ASN A 401 -18.07 -19.44 14.68
C ASN A 401 -17.60 -18.56 13.51
N GLN A 402 -17.35 -19.20 12.37
CA GLN A 402 -16.99 -18.54 11.13
C GLN A 402 -17.88 -19.05 9.99
N VAL A 403 -18.48 -18.13 9.23
CA VAL A 403 -19.41 -18.45 8.14
C VAL A 403 -19.05 -17.62 6.92
N GLN A 404 -19.05 -18.25 5.74
CA GLN A 404 -18.81 -17.56 4.48
C GLN A 404 -20.12 -17.23 3.76
N GLY A 405 -20.14 -16.07 3.09
CA GLY A 405 -21.23 -15.67 2.20
C GLY A 405 -21.68 -14.22 2.39
N PRO A 406 -22.34 -13.63 1.37
CA PRO A 406 -22.69 -12.21 1.36
C PRO A 406 -23.75 -11.82 2.40
N ILE A 407 -24.55 -12.79 2.85
CA ILE A 407 -25.63 -12.59 3.81
C ILE A 407 -25.50 -13.64 4.91
N LEU A 408 -25.26 -13.19 6.13
CA LEU A 408 -25.33 -14.02 7.32
C LEU A 408 -26.80 -14.22 7.70
N THR A 409 -27.24 -15.47 7.87
CA THR A 409 -28.59 -15.80 8.36
C THR A 409 -28.48 -16.52 9.69
N LEU A 410 -29.04 -15.90 10.74
CA LEU A 410 -29.02 -16.42 12.10
C LEU A 410 -30.42 -16.88 12.50
N SER A 411 -30.52 -18.11 12.97
CA SER A 411 -31.77 -18.71 13.47
C SER A 411 -31.87 -18.68 14.99
N ASP A 412 -30.77 -18.35 15.68
CA ASP A 412 -30.66 -18.23 17.13
C ASP A 412 -29.90 -16.95 17.48
N PHE A 413 -30.00 -16.50 18.74
CA PHE A 413 -29.25 -15.34 19.23
C PHE A 413 -27.76 -15.68 19.38
N PRO A 414 -26.83 -14.97 18.72
CA PRO A 414 -25.41 -15.33 18.65
C PRO A 414 -24.60 -14.93 19.90
N GLY A 415 -25.24 -14.65 21.02
CA GLY A 415 -24.57 -14.08 22.20
C GLY A 415 -24.42 -12.56 22.12
N SER A 416 -23.78 -11.95 23.14
CA SER A 416 -23.63 -10.50 23.26
C SER A 416 -22.28 -9.97 22.71
N GLY A 417 -21.47 -10.84 22.10
CA GLY A 417 -20.23 -10.44 21.42
C GLY A 417 -20.53 -9.75 20.08
N SER A 418 -19.53 -9.07 19.51
CA SER A 418 -19.67 -8.50 18.17
C SER A 418 -19.93 -9.58 17.11
N ILE A 419 -20.70 -9.19 16.09
CA ILE A 419 -20.75 -9.88 14.81
C ILE A 419 -19.84 -9.09 13.88
N ASP A 420 -18.74 -9.71 13.46
CA ASP A 420 -17.74 -9.08 12.62
C ASP A 420 -17.83 -9.63 11.19
N LEU A 421 -17.66 -8.75 10.21
CA LEU A 421 -17.65 -9.05 8.78
C LEU A 421 -16.36 -8.53 8.18
N LYS A 422 -15.59 -9.43 7.56
CA LYS A 422 -14.49 -9.09 6.67
C LYS A 422 -14.92 -9.35 5.22
N ILE A 423 -14.89 -8.30 4.41
CA ILE A 423 -15.11 -8.37 2.96
C ILE A 423 -13.76 -8.23 2.28
N THR A 424 -13.41 -9.11 1.35
CA THR A 424 -12.17 -9.05 0.56
C THR A 424 -12.51 -8.97 -0.92
N HIS A 425 -11.97 -8.00 -1.65
CA HIS A 425 -12.06 -7.98 -3.11
C HIS A 425 -11.01 -8.93 -3.71
N LYS A 426 -11.44 -9.87 -4.56
CA LYS A 426 -10.62 -11.01 -5.03
C LYS A 426 -9.42 -10.59 -5.89
N ILE A 427 -9.57 -9.52 -6.66
CA ILE A 427 -8.52 -9.08 -7.59
C ILE A 427 -7.51 -8.19 -6.88
N THR A 428 -7.99 -7.22 -6.08
CA THR A 428 -7.13 -6.22 -5.46
C THR A 428 -6.64 -6.59 -4.07
N GLY A 429 -7.20 -7.64 -3.46
CA GLY A 429 -6.90 -8.05 -2.08
C GLY A 429 -7.41 -7.09 -1.01
N CYS A 430 -8.04 -5.97 -1.41
CA CYS A 430 -8.50 -4.95 -0.47
C CYS A 430 -9.59 -5.44 0.45
N THR A 431 -9.49 -5.07 1.73
CA THR A 431 -10.40 -5.56 2.78
C THR A 431 -11.20 -4.43 3.43
N LEU A 432 -12.48 -4.69 3.67
CA LEU A 432 -13.38 -3.87 4.49
C LEU A 432 -13.78 -4.69 5.72
N ASN A 433 -13.49 -4.16 6.91
CA ASN A 433 -13.87 -4.79 8.17
C ASN A 433 -15.00 -3.98 8.82
N LEU A 434 -16.12 -4.64 9.12
CA LEU A 434 -17.31 -4.05 9.71
C LEU A 434 -17.74 -4.86 10.94
N SER A 435 -18.41 -4.21 11.87
CA SER A 435 -18.90 -4.87 13.09
C SER A 435 -20.28 -4.33 13.46
N THR A 436 -21.10 -5.18 14.06
CA THR A 436 -22.40 -4.81 14.64
C THR A 436 -22.61 -5.53 15.97
N LEU A 437 -23.32 -4.89 16.90
CA LEU A 437 -23.62 -5.45 18.22
C LEU A 437 -25.02 -6.10 18.22
N PRO A 438 -25.13 -7.40 18.52
CA PRO A 438 -26.43 -8.06 18.67
C PRO A 438 -27.13 -7.60 19.96
N VAL A 439 -28.36 -7.12 19.82
CA VAL A 439 -29.19 -6.64 20.93
C VAL A 439 -30.47 -7.45 21.00
N LYS A 440 -30.78 -7.92 22.21
CA LYS A 440 -32.03 -8.64 22.50
C LYS A 440 -33.17 -7.64 22.65
N ILE A 441 -34.25 -7.86 21.90
CA ILE A 441 -35.52 -7.15 22.06
C ILE A 441 -36.63 -8.17 22.26
N TYR A 442 -37.57 -7.87 23.15
CA TYR A 442 -38.74 -8.70 23.40
C TYR A 442 -40.03 -7.99 22.98
N SER A 443 -41.04 -8.76 22.57
CA SER A 443 -42.38 -8.21 22.35
C SER A 443 -42.93 -7.63 23.66
N PRO A 444 -43.65 -6.50 23.63
CA PRO A 444 -44.39 -6.05 24.81
C PRO A 444 -45.40 -7.14 25.21
N ALA A 445 -45.48 -7.43 26.50
CA ALA A 445 -46.33 -8.51 27.02
C ALA A 445 -47.75 -8.03 27.30
N ASP A 446 -47.88 -6.82 27.87
CA ASP A 446 -49.14 -6.19 28.21
C ASP A 446 -49.01 -4.66 28.20
N LEU A 447 -50.12 -3.95 28.37
CA LEU A 447 -50.20 -2.50 28.48
C LEU A 447 -51.05 -2.12 29.68
N THR A 448 -50.48 -1.33 30.59
CA THR A 448 -51.24 -0.70 31.68
C THR A 448 -51.61 0.72 31.29
N ILE A 449 -52.85 1.12 31.55
CA ILE A 449 -53.35 2.45 31.22
C ILE A 449 -53.74 3.20 32.48
N GLU A 450 -53.13 4.37 32.66
CA GLU A 450 -53.56 5.33 33.65
C GLU A 450 -54.54 6.31 33.00
N VAL A 451 -55.73 6.44 33.60
CA VAL A 451 -56.75 7.40 33.18
C VAL A 451 -56.74 8.58 34.12
N ALA A 452 -56.50 9.77 33.58
CA ALA A 452 -56.56 11.04 34.29
C ALA A 452 -57.57 11.99 33.63
N GLY A 453 -57.99 13.00 34.39
CA GLY A 453 -58.95 13.98 33.92
C GLY A 453 -60.38 13.44 33.87
N SER A 454 -61.21 14.09 33.06
CA SER A 454 -62.62 13.76 32.90
C SER A 454 -63.12 14.29 31.56
N ASP A 455 -64.41 14.13 31.27
CA ASP A 455 -65.10 14.85 30.17
C ASP A 455 -65.16 16.40 30.43
N PHE A 456 -64.45 16.89 31.47
CA PHE A 456 -64.24 18.30 31.85
C PHE A 456 -62.86 18.85 31.43
N GLY A 457 -62.75 20.16 31.22
CA GLY A 457 -61.46 20.86 31.05
C GLY A 457 -60.72 20.47 29.77
N ASP A 458 -59.44 20.09 29.91
CA ASP A 458 -58.53 19.61 28.85
C ASP A 458 -58.85 18.16 28.38
N GLY A 459 -60.03 17.63 28.75
CA GLY A 459 -60.53 16.29 28.41
C GLY A 459 -59.86 15.15 29.18
N TYR A 460 -60.18 13.90 28.82
CA TYR A 460 -59.48 12.75 29.39
C TYR A 460 -58.05 12.71 28.87
N SER A 461 -57.12 12.36 29.75
CA SER A 461 -55.74 12.04 29.41
C SER A 461 -55.50 10.56 29.70
N LEU A 462 -55.05 9.82 28.70
CA LEU A 462 -54.65 8.41 28.84
C LEU A 462 -53.14 8.32 28.73
N THR A 463 -52.50 7.73 29.75
CA THR A 463 -51.06 7.45 29.74
C THR A 463 -50.86 5.94 29.70
N ALA A 464 -50.19 5.44 28.67
CA ALA A 464 -49.88 4.03 28.53
C ALA A 464 -48.48 3.71 29.10
N ALA A 465 -48.35 2.56 29.75
CA ALA A 465 -47.08 1.99 30.15
C ALA A 465 -46.99 0.53 29.70
N THR A 466 -45.96 0.21 28.91
CA THR A 466 -45.67 -1.15 28.47
C THR A 466 -45.25 -2.02 29.65
N VAL A 467 -45.81 -3.22 29.73
CA VAL A 467 -45.37 -4.26 30.64
C VAL A 467 -44.52 -5.23 29.84
N GLU A 468 -43.29 -5.42 30.30
CA GLU A 468 -42.31 -6.26 29.62
C GLU A 468 -42.28 -7.65 30.26
N ALA A 469 -42.20 -8.70 29.43
CA ALA A 469 -42.03 -10.07 29.92
C ALA A 469 -40.63 -10.30 30.55
N LYS A 470 -39.64 -9.52 30.10
CA LYS A 470 -38.24 -9.52 30.52
C LYS A 470 -37.68 -8.09 30.44
N PRO A 471 -36.59 -7.78 31.16
CA PRO A 471 -35.92 -6.48 31.02
C PRO A 471 -35.57 -6.19 29.56
N ASN A 472 -36.06 -5.06 29.03
CA ASN A 472 -35.91 -4.69 27.63
C ASN A 472 -35.41 -3.23 27.48
N PRO A 473 -34.22 -2.90 28.03
CA PRO A 473 -33.76 -1.50 28.15
C PRO A 473 -33.51 -0.79 26.80
N ASP A 474 -33.29 -1.55 25.73
CA ASP A 474 -33.07 -1.01 24.37
C ASP A 474 -34.37 -0.93 23.55
N ALA A 475 -35.52 -1.37 24.08
CA ALA A 475 -36.77 -1.30 23.35
C ALA A 475 -37.33 0.12 23.32
N ILE A 476 -37.76 0.50 22.12
CA ILE A 476 -38.44 1.76 21.86
C ILE A 476 -39.82 1.41 21.30
N TYR A 477 -40.85 2.04 21.86
CA TYR A 477 -42.23 1.77 21.51
C TYR A 477 -42.89 2.97 20.85
N ALA A 478 -43.77 2.69 19.89
CA ALA A 478 -44.74 3.65 19.38
C ALA A 478 -46.14 3.25 19.85
N TYR A 479 -46.98 4.24 20.13
CA TYR A 479 -48.32 4.08 20.69
C TYR A 479 -49.37 4.63 19.72
N ARG A 480 -50.58 4.10 19.76
CA ARG A 480 -51.75 4.70 19.09
C ARG A 480 -53.01 4.54 19.92
N LEU A 481 -53.90 5.52 19.82
CA LEU A 481 -55.25 5.45 20.37
C LEU A 481 -56.20 4.94 19.28
N ASP A 482 -56.95 3.88 19.60
CA ASP A 482 -57.86 3.19 18.70
C ASP A 482 -57.18 2.85 17.35
N ASP A 483 -57.84 3.17 16.24
CA ASP A 483 -57.31 3.02 14.88
C ASP A 483 -56.60 4.29 14.38
N GLY A 484 -56.16 5.16 15.31
CA GLY A 484 -55.42 6.37 15.01
C GLY A 484 -53.99 6.14 14.51
N ASN A 485 -53.29 7.25 14.27
CA ASN A 485 -51.88 7.23 13.86
C ASN A 485 -50.97 6.82 15.03
N TRP A 486 -49.86 6.16 14.68
CA TRP A 486 -48.78 5.87 15.63
C TRP A 486 -48.02 7.15 16.00
N GLN A 487 -47.68 7.28 17.29
CA GLN A 487 -46.89 8.37 17.87
C GLN A 487 -45.87 7.83 18.87
N GLU A 488 -44.78 8.55 19.11
CA GLU A 488 -43.77 8.16 20.12
C GLU A 488 -44.27 8.41 21.55
N SER A 489 -45.06 9.47 21.75
CA SER A 489 -45.60 9.78 23.07
C SER A 489 -46.60 8.72 23.51
N ASN A 490 -46.46 8.26 24.75
CA ASN A 490 -47.40 7.35 25.39
C ASN A 490 -48.61 8.07 26.03
N ILE A 491 -48.78 9.37 25.79
CA ILE A 491 -49.84 10.21 26.36
C ILE A 491 -50.80 10.65 25.26
N PHE A 492 -52.09 10.41 25.47
CA PHE A 492 -53.18 10.89 24.63
C PHE A 492 -54.03 11.87 25.43
N LYS A 493 -54.19 13.09 24.94
CA LYS A 493 -54.97 14.15 25.59
C LYS A 493 -56.29 14.37 24.86
N GLU A 494 -57.22 15.07 25.52
CA GLU A 494 -58.52 15.43 24.95
C GLU A 494 -59.31 14.22 24.42
N VAL A 495 -59.15 13.05 25.06
CA VAL A 495 -59.85 11.84 24.65
C VAL A 495 -61.32 11.97 25.01
N ALA A 496 -62.19 11.73 24.02
CA ALA A 496 -63.64 11.82 24.19
C ALA A 496 -64.18 10.72 25.13
N ALA A 497 -65.37 10.92 25.68
CA ALA A 497 -66.07 9.85 26.37
C ALA A 497 -66.45 8.70 25.41
N GLY A 498 -66.36 7.46 25.88
CA GLY A 498 -66.62 6.28 25.05
C GLY A 498 -65.66 5.12 25.33
N ASN A 499 -65.69 4.13 24.43
CA ASN A 499 -64.79 2.98 24.46
C ASN A 499 -63.53 3.31 23.66
N HIS A 500 -62.38 3.09 24.29
CA HIS A 500 -61.09 3.30 23.68
C HIS A 500 -60.18 2.10 23.94
N SER A 501 -59.17 1.95 23.09
CA SER A 501 -58.05 1.04 23.30
C SER A 501 -56.76 1.74 22.92
N ILE A 502 -55.66 1.36 23.55
CA ILE A 502 -54.34 1.84 23.15
C ILE A 502 -53.52 0.63 22.70
N SER A 503 -52.90 0.73 21.54
CA SER A 503 -51.89 -0.23 21.10
C SER A 503 -50.49 0.33 21.32
N ALA A 504 -49.55 -0.52 21.71
CA ALA A 504 -48.11 -0.25 21.68
C ALA A 504 -47.43 -1.26 20.77
N ARG A 505 -46.50 -0.80 19.93
CA ARG A 505 -45.64 -1.66 19.10
C ARG A 505 -44.18 -1.30 19.31
N GLU A 506 -43.32 -2.31 19.29
CA GLU A 506 -41.87 -2.09 19.26
C GLU A 506 -41.45 -1.68 17.84
N ILE A 507 -40.59 -0.66 17.72
CA ILE A 507 -40.32 0.01 16.43
C ILE A 507 -39.45 -0.82 15.47
N HIS A 508 -38.62 -1.73 15.98
CA HIS A 508 -37.82 -2.65 15.18
C HIS A 508 -38.60 -3.92 14.76
N GLY A 509 -39.90 -3.97 15.08
CA GLY A 509 -40.82 -5.00 14.60
C GLY A 509 -40.96 -6.21 15.52
N CYS A 510 -40.51 -6.13 16.78
CA CYS A 510 -40.53 -7.26 17.70
C CYS A 510 -41.94 -7.68 18.17
N GLY A 511 -42.97 -6.90 17.86
CA GLY A 511 -44.35 -7.23 18.17
C GLY A 511 -45.17 -6.01 18.59
N ALA A 512 -46.45 -6.26 18.88
CA ALA A 512 -47.37 -5.24 19.36
C ALA A 512 -48.39 -5.85 20.33
N VAL A 513 -48.85 -5.04 21.27
CA VAL A 513 -49.91 -5.38 22.21
C VAL A 513 -51.00 -4.30 22.17
N THR A 514 -52.23 -4.67 22.50
CA THR A 514 -53.36 -3.73 22.64
C THR A 514 -53.97 -3.92 24.01
N SER A 515 -54.23 -2.82 24.71
CA SER A 515 -54.86 -2.84 26.02
C SER A 515 -56.23 -3.52 25.98
N GLU A 516 -56.72 -3.92 27.15
CA GLU A 516 -58.16 -4.10 27.32
C GLU A 516 -58.94 -2.83 26.95
N ASN A 517 -60.23 -2.99 26.68
CA ASN A 517 -61.12 -1.88 26.36
C ASN A 517 -61.29 -0.94 27.56
N ILE A 518 -61.08 0.35 27.35
CA ILE A 518 -61.13 1.42 28.34
C ILE A 518 -62.44 2.19 28.13
N PHE A 519 -63.33 2.20 29.12
CA PHE A 519 -64.56 2.99 29.06
C PHE A 519 -64.42 4.32 29.82
N LEU A 520 -64.57 5.43 29.10
CA LEU A 520 -64.54 6.80 29.61
C LEU A 520 -65.97 7.34 29.75
N VAL A 521 -66.31 7.83 30.95
CA VAL A 521 -67.68 8.20 31.34
C VAL A 521 -68.03 9.62 30.90
N GLY A 522 -69.00 9.78 30.01
CA GLY A 522 -69.53 11.09 29.63
C GLY A 522 -70.68 11.56 30.52
N TYR A 523 -70.72 12.84 30.88
CA TYR A 523 -71.84 13.43 31.65
C TYR A 523 -71.94 14.97 31.48
N PRO A 524 -73.15 15.58 31.52
CA PRO A 524 -73.30 17.02 31.47
C PRO A 524 -72.65 17.71 32.67
N ARG A 525 -71.98 18.84 32.45
CA ARG A 525 -71.27 19.58 33.51
C ARG A 525 -72.22 20.37 34.41
N TYR A 526 -73.33 20.81 33.84
CA TYR A 526 -74.38 21.49 34.55
C TYR A 526 -75.72 21.16 33.91
N PHE A 527 -76.77 21.51 34.64
CA PHE A 527 -78.11 21.47 34.11
C PHE A 527 -78.91 22.60 34.76
N SER A 528 -79.87 23.15 34.03
CA SER A 528 -80.69 24.29 34.39
C SER A 528 -82.14 23.85 34.38
N PRO A 529 -82.68 23.31 35.49
CA PRO A 529 -84.06 22.86 35.55
C PRO A 529 -85.03 24.06 35.61
N ASN A 530 -85.17 24.78 34.50
CA ASN A 530 -86.00 25.98 34.33
C ASN A 530 -87.20 25.76 33.40
N SER A 531 -87.35 24.55 32.85
CA SER A 531 -88.41 24.13 31.94
C SER A 531 -88.42 24.84 30.58
N ASP A 532 -87.26 25.30 30.11
CA ASP A 532 -87.11 25.88 28.77
C ASP A 532 -86.87 24.82 27.67
N GLY A 533 -86.73 23.55 28.05
CA GLY A 533 -86.47 22.42 27.15
C GLY A 533 -84.99 22.11 26.95
N TYR A 534 -84.07 22.92 27.49
CA TYR A 534 -82.63 22.77 27.35
C TYR A 534 -81.98 22.49 28.70
N ASN A 535 -81.24 21.37 28.80
CA ASN A 535 -80.54 20.95 30.01
C ASN A 535 -81.43 20.92 31.28
N ASP A 536 -82.71 20.59 31.15
CA ASP A 536 -83.65 20.54 32.29
C ASP A 536 -83.41 19.37 33.25
N SER A 537 -82.66 18.35 32.82
CA SER A 537 -82.32 17.20 33.65
C SER A 537 -80.87 16.78 33.44
N TRP A 538 -80.25 16.34 34.52
CA TRP A 538 -78.90 15.80 34.53
C TRP A 538 -78.92 14.28 34.42
N LYS A 539 -78.22 13.72 33.43
CA LYS A 539 -78.13 12.27 33.23
C LYS A 539 -76.74 11.90 32.74
N ILE A 540 -76.29 10.70 33.05
CA ILE A 540 -75.06 10.15 32.45
C ILE A 540 -75.27 10.04 30.94
N LEU A 541 -74.29 10.50 30.16
CA LEU A 541 -74.26 10.28 28.72
C LEU A 541 -73.79 8.84 28.52
N ASN A 542 -74.77 7.96 28.43
CA ASN A 542 -74.54 6.54 28.20
C ASN A 542 -74.84 6.18 26.74
N ASN A 543 -74.11 5.21 26.21
CA ASN A 543 -74.41 4.51 24.97
C ASN A 543 -74.86 3.06 25.29
N ASP A 544 -75.17 2.24 24.29
CA ASP A 544 -75.58 0.84 24.51
C ASP A 544 -74.43 -0.09 24.97
N GLN A 545 -73.26 0.46 25.35
CA GLN A 545 -72.06 -0.32 25.68
C GLN A 545 -71.86 -0.54 27.19
N ILE A 546 -72.53 0.24 28.04
CA ILE A 546 -72.58 -0.03 29.49
C ILE A 546 -74.03 -0.09 29.98
N THR A 547 -74.29 -0.96 30.95
CA THR A 547 -75.52 -0.91 31.76
C THR A 547 -75.23 -0.22 33.07
N ILE A 548 -75.85 0.94 33.27
CA ILE A 548 -75.90 1.59 34.59
C ILE A 548 -76.72 0.70 35.54
N LYS A 549 -76.08 0.22 36.61
CA LYS A 549 -76.72 -0.53 37.70
C LYS A 549 -77.37 0.42 38.69
N SER A 550 -76.61 1.41 39.14
CA SER A 550 -77.04 2.43 40.09
C SER A 550 -76.33 3.74 39.83
N LEU A 551 -77.06 4.85 39.97
CA LEU A 551 -76.52 6.21 39.97
C LEU A 551 -76.92 6.88 41.28
N TYR A 552 -75.95 7.35 42.05
CA TYR A 552 -76.15 8.03 43.32
C TYR A 552 -75.76 9.49 43.18
N ILE A 553 -76.56 10.40 43.76
CA ILE A 553 -76.30 11.84 43.79
C ILE A 553 -76.26 12.32 45.23
N PHE A 554 -75.25 13.12 45.56
CA PHE A 554 -74.93 13.59 46.90
C PHE A 554 -74.81 15.12 46.92
N ASP A 555 -75.10 15.73 48.08
CA ASP A 555 -74.72 17.12 48.33
C ASP A 555 -73.22 17.25 48.67
N ARG A 556 -72.75 18.49 48.80
CA ARG A 556 -71.36 18.82 49.19
C ARG A 556 -70.89 18.30 50.54
N TYR A 557 -71.81 17.82 51.39
CA TYR A 557 -71.50 17.23 52.68
C TYR A 557 -71.53 15.69 52.63
N GLY A 558 -71.74 15.10 51.45
CA GLY A 558 -71.79 13.65 51.24
C GLY A 558 -73.15 13.01 51.58
N LYS A 559 -74.21 13.80 51.80
CA LYS A 559 -75.55 13.26 52.06
C LYS A 559 -76.15 12.76 50.75
N LEU A 560 -76.59 11.51 50.72
CA LEU A 560 -77.31 10.93 49.58
C LEU A 560 -78.66 11.65 49.39
N LEU A 561 -78.83 12.27 48.23
CA LEU A 561 -80.04 12.98 47.82
C LEU A 561 -80.92 12.11 46.92
N LYS A 562 -80.31 11.36 45.99
CA LYS A 562 -81.06 10.55 45.03
C LYS A 562 -80.31 9.26 44.71
N GLN A 563 -81.06 8.19 44.55
CA GLN A 563 -80.61 6.98 43.86
C GLN A 563 -81.49 6.80 42.63
N LEU A 564 -80.85 6.68 41.46
CA LEU A 564 -81.47 6.57 40.16
C LEU A 564 -81.12 5.22 39.54
N GLY A 565 -82.10 4.62 38.87
CA GLY A 565 -81.93 3.39 38.09
C GLY A 565 -81.61 3.67 36.63
N ARG A 566 -81.65 2.63 35.80
CA ARG A 566 -81.30 2.66 34.36
C ARG A 566 -81.94 3.84 33.62
N ASN A 567 -81.10 4.63 32.94
CA ASN A 567 -81.46 5.72 32.03
C ASN A 567 -82.34 6.84 32.63
N LYS A 568 -82.35 6.99 33.96
CA LYS A 568 -83.07 8.10 34.62
C LYS A 568 -82.13 9.29 34.85
N GLY A 569 -82.60 10.48 34.49
CA GLY A 569 -81.98 11.74 34.86
C GLY A 569 -82.50 12.27 36.19
N TRP A 570 -81.82 13.29 36.70
CA TRP A 570 -82.21 14.07 37.87
C TRP A 570 -82.70 15.46 37.45
N ASP A 571 -83.82 15.88 38.00
CA ASP A 571 -84.46 17.18 37.75
C ASP A 571 -84.05 18.27 38.76
N GLY A 572 -83.07 17.97 39.64
CA GLY A 572 -82.62 18.92 40.65
C GLY A 572 -83.55 19.07 41.84
N THR A 573 -84.46 18.13 42.05
CA THR A 573 -85.37 18.13 43.20
C THR A 573 -85.01 17.07 44.24
N PHE A 574 -85.30 17.39 45.51
CA PHE A 574 -85.25 16.45 46.63
C PHE A 574 -86.58 16.51 47.38
N ASN A 575 -87.28 15.38 47.49
CA ASN A 575 -88.64 15.29 48.06
C ASN A 575 -89.64 16.29 47.44
N GLY A 576 -89.57 16.47 46.12
CA GLY A 576 -90.44 17.38 45.37
C GLY A 576 -90.11 18.87 45.54
N LYS A 577 -89.04 19.21 46.29
CA LYS A 577 -88.57 20.60 46.45
C LYS A 577 -87.34 20.86 45.58
N PRO A 578 -87.30 21.98 44.85
CA PRO A 578 -86.13 22.40 44.07
C PRO A 578 -84.91 22.67 44.97
N LEU A 579 -83.74 22.06 44.67
CA LEU A 579 -82.50 22.27 45.43
C LEU A 579 -81.72 23.54 45.02
N PRO A 580 -80.84 24.11 45.87
CA PRO A 580 -80.10 25.33 45.51
C PRO A 580 -79.12 25.12 44.35
N ALA A 581 -78.76 26.24 43.70
CA ALA A 581 -77.64 26.26 42.76
C ALA A 581 -76.35 26.06 43.55
N ASP A 582 -75.73 24.89 43.36
CA ASP A 582 -74.51 24.44 44.05
C ASP A 582 -73.90 23.31 43.23
N ASP A 583 -72.72 22.86 43.67
CA ASP A 583 -72.12 21.64 43.15
C ASP A 583 -72.69 20.41 43.87
N TYR A 584 -72.84 19.34 43.09
CA TYR A 584 -73.33 18.04 43.53
C TYR A 584 -72.35 16.97 43.07
N TRP A 585 -72.22 15.91 43.87
CA TRP A 585 -71.35 14.79 43.55
C TRP A 585 -72.21 13.62 43.11
N PHE A 586 -71.67 12.80 42.21
CA PHE A 586 -72.30 11.56 41.85
C PHE A 586 -71.33 10.39 41.93
N ARG A 587 -71.90 9.21 42.13
CA ARG A 587 -71.23 7.94 41.90
C ARG A 587 -72.08 7.08 40.99
N ILE A 588 -71.49 6.53 39.95
CA ILE A 588 -72.11 5.49 39.12
C ILE A 588 -71.49 4.15 39.40
N GLU A 589 -72.33 3.13 39.36
CA GLU A 589 -71.95 1.72 39.27
C GLU A 589 -72.52 1.19 37.96
N PHE A 590 -71.66 0.68 37.09
CA PHE A 590 -72.06 0.20 35.76
C PHE A 590 -71.38 -1.12 35.42
N VAL A 591 -71.99 -1.84 34.49
CA VAL A 591 -71.43 -3.06 33.90
C VAL A 591 -71.10 -2.80 32.45
N GLU A 592 -69.88 -3.07 32.06
CA GLU A 592 -69.49 -3.09 30.66
C GLU A 592 -70.11 -4.32 29.98
N GLU A 593 -70.89 -4.10 28.92
CA GLU A 593 -71.66 -5.19 28.27
C GLU A 593 -70.75 -6.24 27.62
N LYS A 594 -69.56 -5.85 27.15
CA LYS A 594 -68.61 -6.76 26.50
C LYS A 594 -67.83 -7.64 27.48
N THR A 595 -67.39 -7.09 28.60
CA THR A 595 -66.50 -7.78 29.56
C THR A 595 -67.27 -8.35 30.75
N GLY A 596 -68.49 -7.86 31.01
CA GLY A 596 -69.23 -8.16 32.23
C GLY A 596 -68.63 -7.54 33.50
N LYS A 597 -67.55 -6.75 33.37
CA LYS A 597 -66.83 -6.12 34.47
C LYS A 597 -67.72 -5.08 35.13
N VAL A 598 -67.79 -5.13 36.46
CA VAL A 598 -68.48 -4.13 37.28
C VAL A 598 -67.47 -3.05 37.66
N SER A 599 -67.76 -1.82 37.25
CA SER A 599 -66.90 -0.65 37.47
C SER A 599 -67.68 0.45 38.19
N SER A 600 -66.98 1.32 38.92
CA SER A 600 -67.59 2.50 39.54
C SER A 600 -66.78 3.77 39.27
N TYR A 601 -67.47 4.87 39.04
CA TYR A 601 -66.86 6.18 38.79
C TYR A 601 -67.55 7.25 39.63
N SER A 602 -66.80 8.23 40.12
CA SER A 602 -67.35 9.35 40.90
C SER A 602 -66.77 10.67 40.42
N ALA A 603 -67.60 11.69 40.31
CA ALA A 603 -67.22 13.06 39.98
C ALA A 603 -68.29 14.06 40.47
N ASN A 604 -68.20 15.34 40.07
CA ASN A 604 -69.17 16.38 40.40
C ASN A 604 -69.74 17.09 39.16
N PHE A 605 -70.86 17.78 39.35
CA PHE A 605 -71.55 18.62 38.38
C PHE A 605 -72.28 19.77 39.11
N SER A 606 -72.62 20.84 38.38
CA SER A 606 -73.29 22.00 38.97
C SER A 606 -74.77 22.06 38.62
N LEU A 607 -75.63 22.37 39.58
CA LEU A 607 -77.00 22.79 39.31
C LEU A 607 -77.01 24.32 39.19
N ILE A 608 -77.54 24.85 38.08
CA ILE A 608 -77.65 26.30 37.85
C ILE A 608 -79.13 26.69 37.82
N ARG A 609 -79.46 27.89 38.28
CA ARG A 609 -80.83 28.43 38.29
C ARG A 609 -80.91 29.83 37.75
#